data_AF-A0A2E3RMC4-F1
#
_entry.id   AF-A0A2E3RMC4-F1
#
_cell.length_a   1.000
_cell.length_b   1.000
_cell.length_c   1.000
_cell.angle_alpha   90.00
_cell.angle_beta   90.00
_cell.angle_gamma   90.00
#
_symmetry.space_group_name_H-M   'P 1'
#
loop_
_entity.id
_entity.type
_entity.pdbx_description
1 polymer ?
#
loop_
_entity_poly.entity_id
_entity_poly.type
_entity_poly.pdbx_seq_one_letter_code
_entity_poly.pdbx_strand_id
1 'polypeptide(L)'
;MKISTIILILSSFILSQGYYSEGDIVSQEDQFYSVPTCFAGNGYNLNENWKLADWNADYNGGSYNVIFMDIQAGWCPPCVGWTELYGQIHYDYADNNHVKFITALFDEDSEEDNDDWPTCSQWGQLPGNSIDNLVSAQIVDDNNLGLFNMFNSENAIPSTVWLGHDMKVHKLGNNLGQWHINYYIGQMLELCGSLCAPVLGDVDDDGSLNIVDIVIIVDLVINNSYLSNADANEDGYLDILDILILVDTILN
;
A
#
# COMPACT_ATOMS: atom_id res chain seq x y z
N MET A 1 44.17 21.39 45.41
CA MET A 1 43.09 21.56 44.43
C MET A 1 42.93 20.25 43.67
N LYS A 2 41.89 19.47 43.99
CA LYS A 2 41.52 18.28 43.21
C LYS A 2 40.50 18.75 42.16
N ILE A 3 40.87 18.74 40.90
CA ILE A 3 39.96 19.02 39.79
C ILE A 3 39.16 17.74 39.59
N SER A 4 37.89 17.76 39.98
CA SER A 4 36.97 16.66 39.75
C SER A 4 36.41 16.81 38.34
N THR A 5 36.91 16.01 37.41
CA THR A 5 36.37 15.93 36.05
C THR A 5 35.00 15.27 36.11
N ILE A 6 33.93 16.06 35.95
CA ILE A 6 32.57 15.55 35.75
C ILE A 6 32.49 15.06 34.32
N ILE A 7 32.43 13.74 34.13
CA ILE A 7 32.12 13.10 32.86
C ILE A 7 30.60 13.11 32.74
N LEU A 8 30.08 14.02 31.91
CA LEU A 8 28.67 14.06 31.54
C LEU A 8 28.46 12.98 30.47
N ILE A 9 27.98 11.80 30.87
CA ILE A 9 27.55 10.76 29.92
C ILE A 9 26.21 11.25 29.35
N LEU A 10 26.24 11.84 28.14
CA LEU A 10 25.05 11.98 27.31
C LEU A 10 24.64 10.56 26.89
N SER A 11 23.84 9.88 27.70
CA SER A 11 23.08 8.74 27.20
C SER A 11 22.00 9.32 26.30
N SER A 12 22.24 9.31 25.00
CA SER A 12 21.18 9.40 24.02
C SER A 12 20.14 8.34 24.41
N PHE A 13 18.97 8.79 24.85
CA PHE A 13 17.78 7.96 24.83
C PHE A 13 17.56 7.62 23.35
N ILE A 14 18.08 6.48 22.92
CA ILE A 14 17.70 5.90 21.64
C ILE A 14 16.28 5.41 21.92
N LEU A 15 15.29 6.22 21.53
CA LEU A 15 13.94 5.71 21.40
C LEU A 15 14.06 4.55 20.40
N SER A 16 13.77 3.34 20.86
CA SER A 16 13.74 2.15 20.01
C SER A 16 12.77 2.46 18.87
N GLN A 17 13.25 2.50 17.65
CA GLN A 17 12.45 2.64 16.43
C GLN A 17 12.69 1.41 15.56
N GLY A 18 11.88 1.23 14.52
CA GLY A 18 12.12 0.20 13.52
C GLY A 18 13.52 0.30 12.91
N TYR A 19 13.94 -0.79 12.25
CA TYR A 19 15.23 -0.87 11.57
C TYR A 19 15.43 0.25 10.54
N TYR A 20 14.35 0.70 9.91
CA TYR A 20 14.36 1.76 8.92
C TYR A 20 13.95 3.12 9.49
N SER A 21 14.58 4.17 8.98
CA SER A 21 14.25 5.58 9.22
C SER A 21 13.67 6.23 7.96
N GLU A 22 13.00 7.36 8.12
CA GLU A 22 12.61 8.21 6.98
C GLU A 22 13.83 8.56 6.13
N GLY A 23 13.75 8.27 4.83
CA GLY A 23 14.82 8.47 3.87
C GLY A 23 15.58 7.19 3.49
N ASP A 24 15.45 6.11 4.26
CA ASP A 24 16.13 4.85 3.96
C ASP A 24 15.47 4.12 2.80
N ILE A 25 16.27 3.37 2.03
CA ILE A 25 15.77 2.46 1.00
C ILE A 25 15.67 1.07 1.63
N VAL A 26 14.50 0.43 1.50
CA VAL A 26 14.30 -0.92 2.02
C VAL A 26 15.22 -1.89 1.28
N SER A 27 15.98 -2.69 2.03
CA SER A 27 16.92 -3.66 1.46
C SER A 27 16.19 -4.68 0.60
N GLN A 28 16.87 -5.23 -0.41
CA GLN A 28 16.29 -6.31 -1.21
C GLN A 28 15.90 -7.51 -0.35
N GLU A 29 16.71 -7.86 0.67
CA GLU A 29 16.39 -8.98 1.57
C GLU A 29 15.05 -8.75 2.28
N ASP A 30 14.84 -7.55 2.82
CA ASP A 30 13.61 -7.21 3.54
C ASP A 30 12.42 -7.01 2.60
N GLN A 31 12.64 -6.54 1.36
CA GLN A 31 11.58 -6.51 0.35
C GLN A 31 11.04 -7.91 0.03
N PHE A 32 11.90 -8.94 0.12
CA PHE A 32 11.53 -10.34 -0.11
C PHE A 32 11.07 -11.07 1.17
N TYR A 33 11.02 -10.38 2.31
CA TYR A 33 10.38 -10.89 3.53
C TYR A 33 8.92 -11.21 3.24
N SER A 34 8.49 -12.40 3.64
CA SER A 34 7.23 -12.99 3.21
C SER A 34 6.33 -13.27 4.40
N VAL A 35 5.10 -12.78 4.31
CA VAL A 35 4.06 -12.94 5.34
C VAL A 35 2.75 -13.39 4.70
N PRO A 36 1.98 -14.29 5.34
CA PRO A 36 0.74 -14.77 4.76
C PRO A 36 -0.36 -13.70 4.86
N THR A 37 -1.18 -13.62 3.81
CA THR A 37 -2.39 -12.81 3.79
C THR A 37 -3.45 -13.48 4.65
N CYS A 38 -3.92 -12.81 5.70
CA CYS A 38 -4.99 -13.30 6.58
C CYS A 38 -6.34 -12.63 6.30
N PHE A 39 -6.36 -11.59 5.46
CA PHE A 39 -7.55 -11.02 4.86
C PHE A 39 -7.28 -10.59 3.40
N ALA A 40 -8.09 -11.10 2.46
CA ALA A 40 -7.86 -10.95 1.02
C ALA A 40 -7.97 -9.48 0.53
N GLY A 41 -7.17 -9.12 -0.46
CA GLY A 41 -7.11 -7.77 -1.04
C GLY A 41 -5.90 -7.61 -1.96
N ASN A 42 -5.86 -6.53 -2.75
CA ASN A 42 -4.77 -6.26 -3.71
C ASN A 42 -4.41 -7.45 -4.65
N GLY A 43 -5.38 -8.29 -4.98
CA GLY A 43 -5.17 -9.50 -5.79
C GLY A 43 -4.69 -10.74 -5.03
N TYR A 44 -4.51 -10.66 -3.71
CA TYR A 44 -4.13 -11.80 -2.87
C TYR A 44 -5.34 -12.48 -2.25
N ASN A 45 -5.35 -13.81 -2.32
CA ASN A 45 -6.30 -14.66 -1.62
C ASN A 45 -5.82 -14.99 -0.19
N LEU A 46 -6.75 -15.52 0.62
CA LEU A 46 -6.44 -16.00 1.97
C LEU A 46 -5.32 -17.04 1.95
N ASN A 47 -4.33 -16.88 2.83
CA ASN A 47 -3.10 -17.66 2.99
C ASN A 47 -2.08 -17.55 1.83
N GLU A 48 -2.29 -16.67 0.85
CA GLU A 48 -1.25 -16.36 -0.12
C GLU A 48 -0.18 -15.49 0.53
N ASN A 49 1.08 -15.82 0.26
CA ASN A 49 2.22 -15.11 0.81
C ASN A 49 2.44 -13.81 0.04
N TRP A 50 2.31 -12.69 0.74
CA TRP A 50 2.66 -11.36 0.25
C TRP A 50 4.11 -11.02 0.58
N LYS A 51 4.73 -10.23 -0.29
CA LYS A 51 6.03 -9.59 -0.07
C LYS A 51 5.98 -8.16 -0.58
N LEU A 52 6.75 -7.27 0.04
CA LEU A 52 6.89 -5.90 -0.44
C LEU A 52 7.44 -5.84 -1.88
N ALA A 53 8.31 -6.79 -2.25
CA ALA A 53 8.86 -6.92 -3.60
C ALA A 53 7.79 -7.08 -4.69
N ASP A 54 6.61 -7.63 -4.37
CA ASP A 54 5.53 -7.81 -5.35
C ASP A 54 4.94 -6.47 -5.82
N TRP A 55 5.19 -5.39 -5.08
CA TRP A 55 4.78 -4.02 -5.42
C TRP A 55 5.95 -3.13 -5.88
N ASN A 56 7.13 -3.71 -6.06
CA ASN A 56 8.27 -3.03 -6.67
C ASN A 56 8.31 -3.30 -8.19
N ALA A 57 8.32 -2.22 -8.97
CA ALA A 57 8.41 -2.23 -10.44
C ALA A 57 9.56 -3.10 -10.97
N ASP A 58 10.68 -3.15 -10.26
CA ASP A 58 11.86 -3.96 -10.63
C ASP A 58 11.58 -5.48 -10.61
N TYR A 59 10.56 -5.92 -9.87
CA TYR A 59 10.25 -7.34 -9.66
C TYR A 59 8.84 -7.75 -10.13
N ASN A 60 7.96 -6.81 -10.44
CA ASN A 60 6.56 -7.07 -10.82
C ASN A 60 6.23 -6.76 -12.29
N GLY A 61 7.22 -6.49 -13.13
CA GLY A 61 7.01 -6.21 -14.56
C GLY A 61 6.87 -4.75 -14.92
N GLY A 62 7.23 -3.81 -14.02
CA GLY A 62 7.28 -2.38 -14.31
C GLY A 62 6.10 -1.58 -13.74
N SER A 63 5.25 -2.18 -12.90
CA SER A 63 4.15 -1.48 -12.24
C SER A 63 4.64 -0.78 -10.96
N TYR A 64 4.67 0.55 -11.00
CA TYR A 64 5.13 1.39 -9.89
C TYR A 64 4.03 1.63 -8.87
N ASN A 65 4.35 1.51 -7.59
CA ASN A 65 3.36 1.64 -6.51
C ASN A 65 3.87 2.52 -5.39
N VAL A 66 3.01 3.38 -4.86
CA VAL A 66 3.20 4.04 -3.57
C VAL A 66 2.35 3.31 -2.54
N ILE A 67 2.90 3.09 -1.35
CA ILE A 67 2.32 2.16 -0.38
C ILE A 67 2.07 2.91 0.92
N PHE A 68 0.84 2.79 1.41
CA PHE A 68 0.50 3.10 2.79
C PHE A 68 0.34 1.77 3.55
N MET A 69 1.14 1.59 4.59
CA MET A 69 1.06 0.47 5.49
C MET A 69 0.72 0.96 6.90
N ASP A 70 -0.27 0.34 7.52
CA ASP A 70 -0.55 0.52 8.94
C ASP A 70 -0.27 -0.76 9.72
N ILE A 71 0.44 -0.63 10.83
CA ILE A 71 0.82 -1.75 11.69
C ILE A 71 -0.05 -1.68 12.94
N GLN A 72 -0.85 -2.72 13.17
CA GLN A 72 -1.87 -2.77 14.20
C GLN A 72 -1.75 -4.04 15.04
N ALA A 73 -2.50 -4.11 16.14
CA ALA A 73 -2.61 -5.32 16.94
C ALA A 73 -4.06 -5.58 17.37
N GLY A 74 -4.44 -6.86 17.44
CA GLY A 74 -5.77 -7.30 17.90
C GLY A 74 -6.12 -6.77 19.30
N TRP A 75 -5.12 -6.70 20.17
CA TRP A 75 -5.22 -6.21 21.55
C TRP A 75 -5.24 -4.69 21.72
N CYS A 76 -5.19 -3.91 20.63
CA CYS A 76 -5.06 -2.45 20.66
C CYS A 76 -6.43 -1.76 20.49
N PRO A 77 -7.06 -1.22 21.54
CA PRO A 77 -8.35 -0.55 21.41
C PRO A 77 -8.32 0.71 20.51
N PRO A 78 -7.28 1.57 20.55
CA PRO A 78 -7.18 2.69 19.60
C PRO A 78 -7.18 2.25 18.14
N CYS A 79 -6.61 1.09 17.82
CA CYS A 79 -6.46 0.59 16.46
C CYS A 79 -7.83 0.37 15.78
N VAL A 80 -8.84 -0.07 16.53
CA VAL A 80 -10.22 -0.25 16.02
C VAL A 80 -10.79 1.02 15.40
N GLY A 81 -10.56 2.18 16.03
CA GLY A 81 -11.05 3.47 15.50
C GLY A 81 -10.31 3.91 14.24
N TRP A 82 -9.05 3.49 14.07
CA TRP A 82 -8.26 3.80 12.88
C TRP A 82 -8.60 2.89 11.70
N THR A 83 -9.02 1.64 11.95
CA THR A 83 -9.45 0.71 10.89
C THR A 83 -10.57 1.29 10.04
N GLU A 84 -11.58 1.94 10.64
CA GLU A 84 -12.66 2.60 9.91
C GLU A 84 -12.15 3.75 9.02
N LEU A 85 -11.29 4.59 9.60
CA LEU A 85 -10.72 5.73 8.86
C LEU A 85 -9.85 5.26 7.69
N TYR A 86 -9.00 4.28 7.92
CA TYR A 86 -8.07 3.78 6.90
C TYR A 86 -8.81 3.01 5.81
N GLY A 87 -9.87 2.26 6.17
CA GLY A 87 -10.77 1.62 5.21
C GLY A 87 -11.49 2.63 4.30
N GLN A 88 -11.98 3.76 4.85
CA GLN A 88 -12.58 4.82 4.03
C GLN A 88 -11.58 5.43 3.06
N ILE A 89 -10.35 5.70 3.51
CA ILE A 89 -9.35 6.30 2.63
C ILE A 89 -8.91 5.30 1.56
N HIS A 90 -8.75 4.03 1.92
CA HIS A 90 -8.51 2.96 0.94
C HIS A 90 -9.60 2.94 -0.14
N TYR A 91 -10.87 3.03 0.24
CA TYR A 91 -11.98 3.10 -0.70
C TYR A 91 -11.90 4.33 -1.62
N ASP A 92 -11.49 5.49 -1.09
CA ASP A 92 -11.29 6.71 -1.90
C ASP A 92 -10.15 6.55 -2.95
N TYR A 93 -9.24 5.59 -2.76
CA TYR A 93 -8.17 5.25 -3.71
C TYR A 93 -8.40 3.91 -4.44
N ALA A 94 -9.57 3.28 -4.32
CA ALA A 94 -9.80 1.94 -4.86
C ALA A 94 -9.59 1.85 -6.39
N ASP A 95 -9.86 2.93 -7.12
CA ASP A 95 -9.67 3.03 -8.58
C ASP A 95 -8.25 3.51 -8.97
N ASN A 96 -7.31 3.64 -8.02
CA ASN A 96 -5.93 4.04 -8.31
C ASN A 96 -4.97 2.85 -8.17
N ASN A 97 -4.52 2.32 -9.31
CA ASN A 97 -3.69 1.11 -9.33
C ASN A 97 -2.30 1.30 -8.75
N HIS A 98 -1.82 2.53 -8.67
CA HIS A 98 -0.51 2.85 -8.13
C HIS A 98 -0.53 3.12 -6.63
N VAL A 99 -1.69 3.14 -5.97
CA VAL A 99 -1.78 3.34 -4.52
C VAL A 99 -2.17 2.04 -3.84
N LYS A 100 -1.29 1.50 -3.00
CA LYS A 100 -1.54 0.26 -2.26
C LYS A 100 -1.74 0.54 -0.78
N PHE A 101 -2.81 -0.01 -0.23
CA PHE A 101 -3.08 -0.03 1.21
C PHE A 101 -2.85 -1.45 1.73
N ILE A 102 -2.20 -1.58 2.89
CA ILE A 102 -2.00 -2.85 3.56
C ILE A 102 -1.97 -2.68 5.08
N THR A 103 -2.62 -3.59 5.79
CA THR A 103 -2.53 -3.64 7.25
C THR A 103 -1.63 -4.82 7.65
N ALA A 104 -0.59 -4.54 8.44
CA ALA A 104 0.20 -5.56 9.12
C ALA A 104 -0.42 -5.76 10.51
N LEU A 105 -1.08 -6.89 10.73
CA LEU A 105 -1.80 -7.16 11.97
C LEU A 105 -1.05 -8.19 12.80
N PHE A 106 -0.71 -7.82 14.03
CA PHE A 106 -0.36 -8.75 15.08
C PHE A 106 -1.65 -9.20 15.79
N ASP A 107 -2.14 -10.39 15.49
CA ASP A 107 -3.37 -10.93 16.08
C ASP A 107 -3.12 -12.08 17.07
N GLU A 108 -1.86 -12.36 17.44
CA GLU A 108 -1.46 -13.55 18.20
C GLU A 108 -2.46 -13.89 19.31
N ASP A 109 -3.28 -14.90 19.03
CA ASP A 109 -4.11 -15.61 20.00
C ASP A 109 -3.14 -16.32 20.94
N SER A 110 -2.71 -15.65 22.02
CA SER A 110 -1.97 -16.36 23.05
C SER A 110 -2.90 -17.41 23.65
N GLU A 111 -2.69 -18.70 23.31
CA GLU A 111 -3.47 -19.84 23.82
C GLU A 111 -3.53 -19.91 25.37
N GLU A 112 -2.71 -19.12 26.06
CA GLU A 112 -2.60 -19.05 27.51
C GLU A 112 -3.50 -18.00 28.17
N ASP A 113 -3.99 -17.01 27.42
CA ASP A 113 -4.89 -15.99 27.92
C ASP A 113 -6.25 -16.12 27.22
N ASN A 114 -7.31 -15.99 28.01
CA ASN A 114 -8.71 -16.15 27.60
C ASN A 114 -9.17 -14.89 26.84
N ASP A 115 -8.39 -14.50 25.85
CA ASP A 115 -8.42 -13.19 25.25
C ASP A 115 -9.39 -13.17 24.05
N ASP A 116 -10.43 -12.36 24.19
CA ASP A 116 -11.55 -12.18 23.25
C ASP A 116 -11.15 -11.22 22.11
N TRP A 117 -9.88 -11.27 21.67
CA TRP A 117 -9.39 -10.36 20.65
C TRP A 117 -9.90 -10.78 19.27
N PRO A 118 -10.20 -9.81 18.39
CA PRO A 118 -10.59 -10.11 17.02
C PRO A 118 -9.44 -10.76 16.25
N THR A 119 -9.70 -11.96 15.71
CA THR A 119 -8.87 -12.61 14.68
C THR A 119 -8.74 -11.70 13.45
N CYS A 120 -7.71 -11.90 12.62
CA CYS A 120 -7.54 -11.13 11.39
C CYS A 120 -8.78 -11.13 10.46
N SER A 121 -9.50 -12.26 10.39
CA SER A 121 -10.76 -12.33 9.62
C SER A 121 -11.87 -11.46 10.23
N GLN A 122 -11.94 -11.37 11.56
CA GLN A 122 -12.86 -10.45 12.24
C GLN A 122 -12.40 -9.00 12.09
N TRP A 123 -11.08 -8.75 12.14
CA TRP A 123 -10.49 -7.43 11.97
C TRP A 123 -10.81 -6.82 10.60
N GLY A 124 -10.63 -7.59 9.53
CA GLY A 124 -10.94 -7.12 8.17
C GLY A 124 -12.41 -6.85 7.90
N GLN A 125 -13.30 -7.30 8.79
CA GLN A 125 -14.73 -7.02 8.77
C GLN A 125 -15.13 -5.78 9.60
N LEU A 126 -14.18 -5.08 10.23
CA LEU A 126 -14.47 -3.88 11.00
C LEU A 126 -14.49 -2.62 10.11
N PRO A 127 -15.51 -1.75 10.22
CA PRO A 127 -16.80 -1.90 10.91
C PRO A 127 -17.94 -2.30 9.95
N GLY A 128 -18.38 -3.57 9.97
CA GLY A 128 -19.67 -3.95 9.40
C GLY A 128 -20.85 -3.27 10.14
N ASN A 129 -22.07 -3.06 9.62
CA ASN A 129 -22.79 -3.67 8.50
C ASN A 129 -23.82 -2.67 7.87
N SER A 130 -23.55 -1.36 7.79
CA SER A 130 -24.41 -0.40 7.06
C SER A 130 -23.73 0.96 6.90
N ILE A 131 -23.78 1.70 5.78
CA ILE A 131 -24.34 1.52 4.43
C ILE A 131 -23.12 1.43 3.49
N ASP A 132 -23.05 0.41 2.63
CA ASP A 132 -22.06 0.24 1.53
C ASP A 132 -20.66 -0.34 1.83
N ASN A 133 -20.53 -1.18 2.88
CA ASN A 133 -19.56 -2.30 3.00
C ASN A 133 -18.07 -1.97 2.74
N LEU A 134 -17.51 -0.99 3.45
CA LEU A 134 -16.07 -0.78 3.49
C LEU A 134 -15.39 -1.99 4.15
N VAL A 135 -14.63 -2.72 3.36
CA VAL A 135 -13.77 -3.79 3.82
C VAL A 135 -12.38 -3.21 4.03
N SER A 136 -11.65 -3.67 5.05
CA SER A 136 -10.23 -3.34 5.17
C SER A 136 -9.51 -3.62 3.84
N ALA A 137 -8.40 -2.92 3.59
CA ALA A 137 -7.49 -3.36 2.56
C ALA A 137 -6.97 -4.78 2.88
N GLN A 138 -6.08 -5.29 2.04
CA GLN A 138 -5.37 -6.53 2.36
C GLN A 138 -4.78 -6.48 3.78
N ILE A 139 -4.97 -7.54 4.56
CA ILE A 139 -4.33 -7.70 5.88
C ILE A 139 -3.37 -8.88 5.82
N VAL A 140 -2.14 -8.65 6.29
CA VAL A 140 -1.11 -9.68 6.43
C VAL A 140 -0.85 -9.97 7.90
N ASP A 141 -0.56 -11.24 8.18
CA ASP A 141 -0.24 -11.75 9.51
C ASP A 141 1.21 -11.34 9.87
N ASP A 142 1.34 -10.40 10.81
CA ASP A 142 2.61 -9.97 11.38
C ASP A 142 2.81 -10.49 12.82
N ASN A 143 2.35 -11.72 13.11
CA ASN A 143 2.55 -12.35 14.42
C ASN A 143 4.03 -12.55 14.79
N ASN A 144 4.93 -12.61 13.81
CA ASN A 144 6.38 -12.62 14.04
C ASN A 144 6.99 -11.22 14.25
N LEU A 145 6.16 -10.16 14.23
CA LEU A 145 6.56 -8.75 14.36
C LEU A 145 7.62 -8.32 13.33
N GLY A 146 7.66 -8.95 12.16
CA GLY A 146 8.67 -8.66 11.14
C GLY A 146 8.51 -7.26 10.58
N LEU A 147 7.30 -6.92 10.13
CA LEU A 147 7.00 -5.60 9.59
C LEU A 147 7.01 -4.53 10.70
N PHE A 148 6.52 -4.85 11.89
CA PHE A 148 6.68 -4.00 13.07
C PHE A 148 8.16 -3.67 13.34
N ASN A 149 9.03 -4.68 13.41
CA ASN A 149 10.45 -4.48 13.68
C ASN A 149 11.15 -3.69 12.57
N MET A 150 10.71 -3.83 11.32
CA MET A 150 11.26 -3.05 10.22
C MET A 150 10.83 -1.57 10.27
N PHE A 151 9.55 -1.29 10.52
CA PHE A 151 8.98 0.02 10.19
C PHE A 151 8.26 0.76 11.32
N ASN A 152 8.21 0.23 12.56
CA ASN A 152 7.55 0.97 13.64
C ASN A 152 8.18 2.35 13.87
N SER A 153 7.35 3.28 14.34
CA SER A 153 7.81 4.59 14.80
C SER A 153 7.72 4.66 16.32
N GLU A 154 8.83 4.96 16.99
CA GLU A 154 8.89 5.11 18.45
C GLU A 154 8.41 3.86 19.23
N ASN A 155 8.51 2.66 18.63
CA ASN A 155 8.04 1.40 19.21
C ASN A 155 6.55 1.43 19.60
N ALA A 156 5.73 2.12 18.80
CA ALA A 156 4.30 2.31 19.06
C ALA A 156 3.40 1.45 18.17
N ILE A 157 2.25 1.06 18.72
CA ILE A 157 1.14 0.45 17.99
C ILE A 157 -0.11 1.33 18.25
N PRO A 158 -0.83 1.77 17.19
CA PRO A 158 -0.51 1.55 15.79
C PRO A 158 0.61 2.46 15.27
N SER A 159 1.39 1.94 14.32
CA SER A 159 2.37 2.68 13.51
C SER A 159 1.84 2.84 12.09
N THR A 160 2.25 3.90 11.39
CA THR A 160 1.92 4.16 9.98
C THR A 160 3.18 4.43 9.17
N VAL A 161 3.21 3.89 7.96
CA VAL A 161 4.39 3.79 7.11
C VAL A 161 4.00 4.19 5.69
N TRP A 162 4.79 5.04 5.06
CA TRP A 162 4.65 5.40 3.66
C TRP A 162 5.91 4.99 2.92
N LEU A 163 5.77 4.15 1.90
CA LEU A 163 6.86 3.71 1.03
C LEU A 163 6.62 4.25 -0.38
N GLY A 164 7.63 4.90 -0.95
CA GLY A 164 7.59 5.41 -2.32
C GLY A 164 7.72 4.31 -3.37
N HIS A 165 7.48 4.69 -4.63
CA HIS A 165 7.67 3.83 -5.82
C HIS A 165 9.10 3.31 -6.00
N ASP A 166 10.08 3.93 -5.33
CA ASP A 166 11.49 3.58 -5.27
C ASP A 166 11.86 2.72 -4.04
N MET A 167 10.85 2.19 -3.32
CA MET A 167 11.00 1.44 -2.06
C MET A 167 11.72 2.22 -0.95
N LYS A 168 11.65 3.55 -1.01
CA LYS A 168 12.16 4.43 0.04
C LYS A 168 11.11 4.69 1.11
N VAL A 169 11.50 4.67 2.38
CA VAL A 169 10.67 5.09 3.50
C VAL A 169 10.46 6.60 3.41
N HIS A 170 9.30 7.01 2.93
CA HIS A 170 8.95 8.42 2.75
C HIS A 170 8.55 9.06 4.08
N LYS A 171 7.77 8.35 4.89
CA LYS A 171 7.29 8.82 6.18
C LYS A 171 7.08 7.68 7.16
N LEU A 172 7.40 7.92 8.43
CA LEU A 172 6.99 7.09 9.56
C LEU A 172 6.14 7.95 10.52
N GLY A 173 5.14 7.35 11.13
CA GLY A 173 4.24 8.04 12.05
C GLY A 173 3.47 7.09 12.94
N ASN A 174 2.70 7.67 13.84
CA ASN A 174 1.85 6.95 14.77
C ASN A 174 0.45 7.56 14.70
N ASN A 175 -0.58 6.74 14.44
CA ASN A 175 -1.98 7.19 14.53
C ASN A 175 -2.29 8.45 13.68
N LEU A 176 -1.76 8.52 12.45
CA LEU A 176 -1.93 9.70 11.61
C LEU A 176 -3.31 9.70 10.93
N GLY A 177 -3.99 10.85 10.96
CA GLY A 177 -5.32 11.01 10.37
C GLY A 177 -5.32 11.29 8.86
N GLN A 178 -6.52 11.32 8.28
CA GLN A 178 -6.78 11.42 6.83
C GLN A 178 -5.98 12.49 6.11
N TRP A 179 -5.87 13.69 6.69
CA TRP A 179 -5.11 14.77 6.07
C TRP A 179 -3.64 14.38 5.82
N HIS A 180 -2.98 13.75 6.80
CA HIS A 180 -1.59 13.32 6.67
C HIS A 180 -1.45 12.19 5.67
N ILE A 181 -2.37 11.21 5.70
CA ILE A 181 -2.38 10.08 4.76
C ILE A 181 -2.46 10.59 3.32
N ASN A 182 -3.46 11.41 3.02
CA ASN A 182 -3.64 11.97 1.69
C ASN A 182 -2.49 12.88 1.28
N TYR A 183 -1.94 13.65 2.21
CA TYR A 183 -0.81 14.52 1.94
C TYR A 183 0.44 13.74 1.53
N TYR A 184 0.81 12.68 2.27
CA TYR A 184 2.00 11.90 1.96
C TYR A 184 1.81 10.99 0.75
N ILE A 185 0.61 10.42 0.52
CA ILE A 185 0.31 9.71 -0.74
C ILE A 185 0.45 10.67 -1.92
N GLY A 186 -0.14 11.87 -1.84
CA GLY A 186 -0.02 12.88 -2.89
C GLY A 186 1.42 13.26 -3.21
N GLN A 187 2.28 13.40 -2.20
CA GLN A 187 3.70 13.65 -2.42
C GLN A 187 4.41 12.48 -3.11
N MET A 188 4.15 11.24 -2.70
CA MET A 188 4.78 10.08 -3.31
C MET A 188 4.32 9.91 -4.77
N LEU A 189 3.06 10.19 -5.07
CA LEU A 189 2.54 10.23 -6.45
C LEU A 189 3.19 11.35 -7.28
N GLU A 190 3.35 12.54 -6.72
CA GLU A 190 4.06 13.65 -7.38
C GLU A 190 5.52 13.28 -7.67
N LEU A 191 6.20 12.62 -6.72
CA LEU A 191 7.56 12.12 -6.90
C LEU A 191 7.64 10.96 -7.91
N CYS A 192 6.60 10.14 -8.00
CA CYS A 192 6.49 9.08 -9.01
C CYS A 192 6.35 9.65 -10.43
N GLY A 193 5.66 10.80 -10.56
CA GLY A 193 5.50 11.51 -11.82
C GLY A 193 4.87 10.62 -12.89
N SER A 194 5.48 10.58 -14.08
CA SER A 194 5.01 9.78 -15.22
C SER A 194 4.98 8.27 -14.97
N LEU A 195 5.67 7.76 -13.96
CA LEU A 195 5.70 6.33 -13.65
C LEU A 195 4.40 5.84 -12.97
N CYS A 196 3.65 6.75 -12.34
CA CYS A 196 2.35 6.48 -11.72
C CYS A 196 1.23 7.29 -12.40
N ALA A 197 1.47 7.79 -13.62
CA ALA A 197 0.46 8.48 -14.40
C ALA A 197 -0.41 7.45 -15.13
N PRO A 198 -1.71 7.73 -15.33
CA PRO A 198 -2.55 6.90 -16.18
C PRO A 198 -1.88 6.66 -17.53
N VAL A 199 -1.75 5.39 -17.92
CA VAL A 199 -1.18 5.03 -19.21
C VAL A 199 -2.27 5.21 -20.26
N LEU A 200 -2.01 6.04 -21.27
CA LEU A 200 -2.95 6.22 -22.37
C LEU A 200 -3.16 4.87 -23.07
N GLY A 201 -4.42 4.47 -23.20
CA GLY A 201 -4.82 3.20 -23.77
C GLY A 201 -4.95 2.04 -22.78
N ASP A 202 -4.51 2.18 -21.53
CA ASP A 202 -4.72 1.20 -20.45
C ASP A 202 -6.16 1.34 -19.92
N VAL A 203 -7.08 0.54 -20.45
CA VAL A 203 -8.53 0.75 -20.30
C VAL A 203 -9.19 -0.19 -19.30
N ASP A 204 -8.50 -1.25 -18.87
CA ASP A 204 -8.85 -1.94 -17.63
C ASP A 204 -8.13 -1.39 -16.41
N ASP A 205 -7.27 -0.37 -16.61
CA ASP A 205 -6.55 0.29 -15.55
C ASP A 205 -5.80 -0.78 -14.74
N ASP A 206 -4.99 -1.63 -15.38
CA ASP A 206 -4.16 -2.63 -14.67
C ASP A 206 -2.70 -2.16 -14.50
N GLY A 207 -2.38 -1.00 -15.07
CA GLY A 207 -1.07 -0.37 -15.09
C GLY A 207 -0.18 -0.86 -16.25
N SER A 208 -0.66 -1.75 -17.11
CA SER A 208 0.11 -2.39 -18.18
C SER A 208 -0.63 -2.34 -19.51
N LEU A 209 -0.14 -1.52 -20.45
CA LEU A 209 -0.68 -1.51 -21.81
C LEU A 209 -0.40 -2.83 -22.55
N ASN A 210 -1.45 -3.63 -22.81
CA ASN A 210 -1.34 -4.97 -23.38
C ASN A 210 -2.53 -5.34 -24.30
N ILE A 211 -2.63 -6.63 -24.68
CA ILE A 211 -3.66 -7.09 -25.61
C ILE A 211 -5.07 -7.06 -25.01
N VAL A 212 -5.19 -7.14 -23.69
CA VAL A 212 -6.48 -7.06 -22.99
C VAL A 212 -7.11 -5.68 -23.21
N ASP A 213 -6.31 -4.60 -23.15
CA ASP A 213 -6.75 -3.24 -23.47
C ASP A 213 -7.31 -3.14 -24.88
N ILE A 214 -6.59 -3.68 -25.86
CA ILE A 214 -7.06 -3.67 -27.26
C ILE A 214 -8.41 -4.38 -27.37
N VAL A 215 -8.61 -5.51 -26.67
CA VAL A 215 -9.87 -6.24 -26.70
C VAL A 215 -11.01 -5.39 -26.13
N ILE A 216 -10.76 -4.65 -25.05
CA ILE A 216 -11.74 -3.75 -24.44
C ILE A 216 -12.05 -2.57 -25.38
N ILE A 217 -11.03 -1.94 -25.98
CA ILE A 217 -11.23 -0.85 -26.94
C ILE A 217 -12.02 -1.32 -28.17
N VAL A 218 -11.75 -2.51 -28.68
CA VAL A 218 -12.55 -3.10 -29.78
C VAL A 218 -14.03 -3.20 -29.41
N ASP A 219 -14.34 -3.62 -28.19
CA ASP A 219 -15.73 -3.67 -27.70
C ASP A 219 -16.34 -2.26 -27.60
N LEU A 220 -15.60 -1.29 -27.06
CA LEU A 220 -16.03 0.11 -26.98
C LEU A 220 -16.35 0.70 -28.37
N VAL A 221 -15.48 0.47 -29.35
CA VAL A 221 -15.68 0.89 -30.75
C VAL A 221 -16.92 0.24 -31.36
N ILE A 222 -17.09 -1.08 -31.17
CA ILE A 222 -18.26 -1.82 -31.69
C ILE A 222 -19.56 -1.31 -31.07
N ASN A 223 -19.55 -0.99 -29.78
CA ASN A 223 -20.71 -0.51 -29.04
C ASN A 223 -20.91 1.02 -29.14
N ASN A 224 -20.05 1.73 -29.87
CA ASN A 224 -20.06 3.19 -29.99
C ASN A 224 -20.08 3.88 -28.62
N SER A 225 -19.28 3.36 -27.69
CA SER A 225 -19.07 3.89 -26.34
C SER A 225 -17.72 4.60 -26.30
N TYR A 226 -17.69 5.86 -25.90
CA TYR A 226 -16.46 6.63 -25.82
C TYR A 226 -15.85 6.54 -24.43
N LEU A 227 -14.54 6.31 -24.38
CA LEU A 227 -13.72 6.39 -23.18
C LEU A 227 -12.49 7.25 -23.51
N SER A 228 -12.25 8.31 -22.73
CA SER A 228 -11.17 9.25 -23.03
C SER A 228 -9.79 8.62 -22.94
N ASN A 229 -9.59 7.64 -22.05
CA ASN A 229 -8.30 6.96 -21.97
C ASN A 229 -8.05 6.03 -23.17
N ALA A 230 -9.09 5.70 -23.94
CA ALA A 230 -8.99 4.85 -25.13
C ALA A 230 -8.68 5.64 -26.42
N ASP A 231 -8.88 6.97 -26.41
CA ASP A 231 -8.60 7.88 -27.54
C ASP A 231 -7.10 8.16 -27.59
N ALA A 232 -6.36 7.27 -28.25
CA ALA A 232 -4.90 7.23 -28.22
C ALA A 232 -4.26 8.32 -29.07
N ASN A 233 -4.99 8.87 -30.04
CA ASN A 233 -4.52 9.99 -30.87
C ASN A 233 -5.06 11.36 -30.41
N GLU A 234 -5.91 11.37 -29.39
CA GLU A 234 -6.57 12.54 -28.80
C GLU A 234 -7.35 13.40 -29.82
N ASP A 235 -7.93 12.78 -30.85
CA ASP A 235 -8.69 13.48 -31.88
C ASP A 235 -10.19 13.67 -31.52
N GLY A 236 -10.61 13.12 -30.39
CA GLY A 236 -11.96 13.19 -29.87
C GLY A 236 -12.90 12.13 -30.44
N TYR A 237 -12.37 11.14 -31.17
CA TYR A 237 -13.08 9.96 -31.65
C TYR A 237 -12.41 8.69 -31.13
N LEU A 238 -13.20 7.65 -30.93
CA LEU A 238 -12.69 6.31 -30.61
C LEU A 238 -12.95 5.38 -31.78
N ASP A 239 -11.90 5.04 -32.53
CA ASP A 239 -12.00 4.22 -33.74
C ASP A 239 -10.78 3.29 -33.97
N ILE A 240 -10.63 2.80 -35.19
CA ILE A 240 -9.57 1.84 -35.55
C ILE A 240 -8.16 2.46 -35.48
N LEU A 241 -8.03 3.78 -35.58
CA LEU A 241 -6.75 4.48 -35.49
C LEU A 241 -6.16 4.35 -34.09
N ASP A 242 -7.00 4.42 -33.05
CA ASP A 242 -6.57 4.24 -31.65
C ASP A 242 -6.01 2.84 -31.43
N ILE A 243 -6.72 1.83 -31.92
CA ILE A 243 -6.28 0.43 -31.85
C ILE A 243 -4.92 0.24 -32.55
N LEU A 244 -4.72 0.86 -33.72
CA LEU A 244 -3.45 0.75 -34.44
C LEU A 244 -2.29 1.39 -33.67
N ILE A 245 -2.53 2.51 -32.99
CA ILE A 245 -1.51 3.16 -32.14
C ILE A 245 -1.15 2.29 -30.96
N LEU A 246 -2.13 1.69 -30.27
CA LEU A 246 -1.86 0.77 -29.17
C LEU A 246 -1.08 -0.45 -29.63
N VAL A 247 -1.47 -1.06 -30.77
CA VAL A 247 -0.75 -2.20 -31.34
C VAL A 247 0.70 -1.83 -31.64
N ASP A 248 0.95 -0.66 -32.23
CA ASP A 248 2.33 -0.19 -32.49
C ASP A 248 3.11 0.04 -31.20
N THR A 249 2.45 0.62 -30.18
CA THR A 249 3.04 0.89 -28.86
C THR A 249 3.37 -0.39 -28.08
N ILE A 250 2.54 -1.43 -28.21
CA ILE A 250 2.77 -2.72 -27.54
C ILE A 250 3.89 -3.53 -28.23
N LEU A 251 4.09 -3.34 -29.53
CA LEU A 251 5.02 -4.14 -30.34
C LEU A 251 6.42 -3.51 -30.50
N ASN A 252 6.60 -2.22 -30.24
CA ASN A 252 7.86 -1.49 -30.47
C ASN A 252 8.34 -0.72 -29.23
#